data_AF-A0A812NZ74-F1
#
_entry.id   AF-A0A812NZ74-F1
#
_cell.length_a   1.000
_cell.length_b   1.000
_cell.length_c   1.000
_cell.angle_alpha   90.00
_cell.angle_beta   90.00
_cell.angle_gamma   90.00
#
_symmetry.space_group_name_H-M   'P 1'
#
loop_
_entity.id
_entity.type
_entity.pdbx_description
1 polymer ?
#
loop_
_entity_poly.entity_id
_entity_poly.type
_entity_poly.pdbx_seq_one_letter_code
_entity_poly.pdbx_strand_id
1 'polypeptide(L)'
;MQLSSVIFRLLVAASVASANRLRSAAKDKYGFYFPVHSQIPSTLNVLQSVRRFYPNSPIYVLQDGGNVDFGPLCKTKKYNCMFESVKGENSRWNPHSWFARFREATKALGTEYVIYLEPDVLVRKHHAIEPKNDAGGIFDDFNPHMHPDTIKYLEKMGRERNPHFNVSWIHFGLSGGSYYKAEAILDAFDPKWVRRLDFEGMEKREGDKTMSSDFAMLVALYARGWDVYPWDEVSQHWLAPRKPGEPERKSEKMSAAFEHNHKEHYNDHVPDEERKLITTLVERHQDTTCHGCVWYHDADPKQVRPIPGKQPPMPAAGRNQGRTIRVSDSGLKAGRL
;
A
#
# COMPACT_ATOMS: atom_id res chain seq x y z
N MET A 1 -11.02 8.25 66.87
CA MET A 1 -9.90 8.44 65.92
C MET A 1 -9.82 7.26 64.94
N GLN A 2 -10.76 7.14 63.98
CA GLN A 2 -10.73 6.05 62.98
C GLN A 2 -11.29 6.46 61.59
N LEU A 3 -11.89 7.65 61.45
CA LEU A 3 -12.41 8.13 60.16
C LEU A 3 -11.33 8.62 59.17
N SER A 4 -10.11 8.88 59.63
CA SER A 4 -9.09 9.52 58.77
C SER A 4 -8.38 8.57 57.80
N SER A 5 -8.45 7.25 58.01
CA SER A 5 -7.73 6.26 57.18
C SER A 5 -8.52 5.80 55.94
N VAL A 6 -9.85 5.91 55.94
CA VAL A 6 -10.71 5.42 54.85
C VAL A 6 -10.74 6.41 53.69
N ILE A 7 -10.75 7.71 53.99
CA ILE A 7 -10.79 8.79 52.99
C ILE A 7 -9.49 8.83 52.15
N PHE A 8 -8.33 8.53 52.76
CA PHE A 8 -7.06 8.52 52.04
C PHE A 8 -6.93 7.36 51.04
N ARG A 9 -7.53 6.18 51.33
CA ARG A 9 -7.51 5.04 50.40
C ARG A 9 -8.45 5.23 49.19
N LEU A 10 -9.56 5.95 49.38
CA LEU A 10 -10.50 6.29 48.29
C LEU A 10 -9.91 7.30 47.30
N LEU A 11 -9.13 8.28 47.78
CA LEU A 11 -8.48 9.27 46.91
C LEU A 11 -7.33 8.67 46.09
N VAL A 12 -6.56 7.74 46.64
CA VAL A 12 -5.49 7.04 45.89
C VAL A 12 -6.07 6.10 44.82
N ALA A 13 -7.16 5.39 45.10
CA ALA A 13 -7.80 4.52 44.11
C ALA A 13 -8.42 5.30 42.93
N ALA A 14 -9.00 6.48 43.19
CA ALA A 14 -9.53 7.36 42.14
C ALA A 14 -8.40 7.95 41.25
N SER A 15 -7.24 8.25 41.83
CA SER A 15 -6.05 8.71 41.10
C SER A 15 -5.47 7.65 40.16
N VAL A 16 -5.40 6.39 40.59
CA VAL A 16 -4.88 5.28 39.75
C VAL A 16 -5.89 4.88 38.67
N ALA A 17 -7.19 4.91 38.96
CA ALA A 17 -8.24 4.68 37.97
C ALA A 17 -8.31 5.80 36.92
N SER A 18 -8.00 7.05 37.30
CA SER A 18 -7.95 8.19 36.37
C SER A 18 -6.67 8.20 35.53
N ALA A 19 -5.52 7.78 36.07
CA ALA A 19 -4.30 7.56 35.27
C ALA A 19 -4.46 6.39 34.27
N ASN A 20 -5.19 5.33 34.62
CA ASN A 20 -5.52 4.24 33.69
C ASN A 20 -6.63 4.62 32.68
N ARG A 21 -7.51 5.57 33.00
CA ARG A 21 -8.49 6.14 32.05
C ARG A 21 -7.94 7.26 31.17
N LEU A 22 -6.86 7.94 31.56
CA LEU A 22 -6.12 8.88 30.70
C LEU A 22 -5.06 8.17 29.85
N ARG A 23 -4.69 6.93 30.21
CA ARG A 23 -4.29 5.88 29.25
C ARG A 23 -5.48 5.26 28.51
N SER A 24 -6.58 6.00 28.38
CA SER A 24 -7.48 5.89 27.23
C SER A 24 -6.58 5.95 26.00
N ALA A 25 -6.27 4.76 25.49
CA ALA A 25 -5.20 4.46 24.58
C ALA A 25 -5.01 5.60 23.58
N ALA A 26 -3.91 6.33 23.71
CA ALA A 26 -3.41 7.12 22.60
C ALA A 26 -3.30 6.12 21.45
N LYS A 27 -4.25 6.22 20.51
CA LYS A 27 -4.37 5.26 19.42
C LYS A 27 -3.03 5.27 18.71
N ASP A 28 -2.44 4.09 18.50
CA ASP A 28 -1.11 4.04 17.89
C ASP A 28 -1.13 4.83 16.59
N LYS A 29 -0.12 5.68 16.42
CA LYS A 29 0.01 6.56 15.26
C LYS A 29 0.05 5.77 13.94
N TYR A 30 0.59 4.55 13.99
CA TYR A 30 0.80 3.67 12.84
C TYR A 30 -0.04 2.41 12.93
N GLY A 31 -0.75 2.10 11.84
CA GLY A 31 -1.39 0.82 11.57
C GLY A 31 -0.71 0.12 10.40
N PHE A 32 -0.90 -1.19 10.27
CA PHE A 32 -0.27 -2.00 9.23
C PHE A 32 -1.33 -2.66 8.34
N TYR A 33 -1.27 -2.42 7.03
CA TYR A 33 -2.11 -3.10 6.05
C TYR A 33 -1.29 -4.17 5.34
N PHE A 34 -1.76 -5.42 5.41
CA PHE A 34 -1.02 -6.57 4.94
C PHE A 34 -1.89 -7.47 4.05
N PRO A 35 -2.01 -7.16 2.75
CA PRO A 35 -2.62 -8.07 1.79
C PRO A 35 -1.72 -9.28 1.55
N VAL A 36 -2.29 -10.47 1.59
CA VAL A 36 -1.60 -11.77 1.49
C VAL A 36 -2.33 -12.69 0.53
N HIS A 37 -1.61 -13.70 0.02
CA HIS A 37 -2.17 -14.77 -0.82
C HIS A 37 -1.84 -16.15 -0.22
N SER A 38 -0.65 -16.70 -0.50
CA SER A 38 -0.30 -18.08 -0.08
C SER A 38 1.10 -18.22 0.53
N GLN A 39 1.83 -17.12 0.73
CA GLN A 39 3.19 -17.12 1.26
C GLN A 39 3.20 -17.25 2.79
N ILE A 40 2.87 -18.44 3.31
CA ILE A 40 2.71 -18.67 4.75
C ILE A 40 3.96 -18.28 5.56
N PRO A 41 5.17 -18.80 5.26
CA PRO A 41 6.32 -18.55 6.12
C PRO A 41 6.67 -17.06 6.21
N SER A 42 6.66 -16.37 5.08
CA SER A 42 7.04 -14.96 5.01
C SER A 42 5.96 -14.05 5.61
N THR A 43 4.68 -14.40 5.43
CA THR A 43 3.58 -13.74 6.14
C THR A 43 3.78 -13.82 7.65
N LEU A 44 4.15 -15.00 8.16
CA LEU A 44 4.40 -15.19 9.59
C LEU A 44 5.61 -14.36 10.07
N ASN A 45 6.70 -14.37 9.31
CA ASN A 45 7.90 -13.59 9.64
C ASN A 45 7.61 -12.08 9.74
N VAL A 46 6.82 -11.54 8.80
CA VAL A 46 6.39 -10.14 8.82
C VAL A 46 5.51 -9.87 10.05
N LEU A 47 4.51 -10.71 10.34
CA LEU A 47 3.64 -10.53 11.51
C LEU A 47 4.42 -10.56 12.83
N GLN A 48 5.37 -11.49 12.97
CA GLN A 48 6.23 -11.60 14.15
C GLN A 48 7.13 -10.38 14.31
N SER A 49 7.75 -9.91 13.22
CA SER A 49 8.63 -8.75 13.25
C SER A 49 7.87 -7.44 13.52
N VAL A 50 6.68 -7.26 12.94
CA VAL A 50 5.79 -6.14 13.29
C VAL A 50 5.44 -6.20 14.77
N ARG A 51 5.06 -7.36 15.33
CA ARG A 51 4.75 -7.47 16.76
C ARG A 51 5.95 -7.23 17.67
N ARG A 52 7.15 -7.59 17.23
CA ARG A 52 8.39 -7.32 17.96
C ARG A 52 8.67 -5.81 18.06
N PHE A 53 8.50 -5.06 16.99
CA PHE A 53 8.88 -3.64 16.93
C PHE A 53 7.72 -2.67 17.17
N TYR A 54 6.48 -3.11 16.91
CA TYR A 54 5.24 -2.35 17.06
C TYR A 54 4.19 -3.21 17.82
N PRO A 55 4.42 -3.48 19.11
CA PRO A 55 3.63 -4.47 19.86
C PRO A 55 2.14 -4.12 19.98
N ASN A 56 1.81 -2.83 19.97
CA ASN A 56 0.44 -2.36 20.17
C ASN A 56 -0.28 -1.98 18.87
N SER A 57 0.46 -1.68 17.79
CA SER A 57 -0.12 -1.18 16.55
C SER A 57 -1.14 -2.14 15.95
N PRO A 58 -2.28 -1.63 15.44
CA PRO A 58 -3.26 -2.48 14.78
C PRO A 58 -2.70 -3.00 13.45
N ILE A 59 -2.97 -4.26 13.15
CA ILE A 59 -2.59 -4.93 11.89
C ILE A 59 -3.88 -5.42 11.23
N TYR A 60 -4.03 -5.14 9.94
CA TYR A 60 -5.11 -5.60 9.09
C TYR A 60 -4.55 -6.57 8.05
N VAL A 61 -4.84 -7.85 8.21
CA VAL A 61 -4.44 -8.91 7.27
C VAL A 61 -5.62 -9.18 6.34
N LEU A 62 -5.38 -9.05 5.02
CA LEU A 62 -6.38 -9.28 3.99
C LEU A 62 -5.96 -10.45 3.11
N GLN A 63 -6.73 -11.54 3.11
CA GLN A 63 -6.53 -12.67 2.21
C GLN A 63 -7.23 -12.41 0.86
N ASP A 64 -6.44 -12.21 -0.20
CA ASP A 64 -6.91 -11.91 -1.56
C ASP A 64 -6.75 -13.13 -2.49
N GLY A 65 -7.69 -14.07 -2.41
CA GLY A 65 -7.76 -15.17 -3.37
C GLY A 65 -6.78 -16.32 -3.17
N GLY A 66 -6.01 -16.32 -2.09
CA GLY A 66 -5.26 -17.48 -1.64
C GLY A 66 -6.06 -18.34 -0.66
N ASN A 67 -5.67 -19.61 -0.54
CA ASN A 67 -6.40 -20.66 0.19
C ASN A 67 -6.09 -20.72 1.68
N VAL A 68 -5.38 -19.73 2.22
CA VAL A 68 -4.87 -19.76 3.59
C VAL A 68 -5.74 -18.90 4.49
N ASP A 69 -6.18 -19.47 5.60
CA ASP A 69 -6.91 -18.77 6.65
C ASP A 69 -5.97 -18.45 7.83
N PHE A 70 -5.66 -17.16 7.99
CA PHE A 70 -4.88 -16.64 9.12
C PHE A 70 -5.77 -16.18 10.28
N GLY A 71 -7.09 -16.34 10.18
CA GLY A 71 -8.06 -15.89 11.18
C GLY A 71 -7.80 -16.44 12.59
N PRO A 72 -7.61 -17.76 12.78
CA PRO A 72 -7.30 -18.31 14.10
C PRO A 72 -5.98 -17.78 14.67
N LEU A 73 -4.95 -17.65 13.83
CA LEU A 73 -3.66 -17.04 14.20
C LEU A 73 -3.85 -15.59 14.69
N CYS A 74 -4.59 -14.78 13.93
CA CYS A 74 -4.84 -13.37 14.24
C CYS A 74 -5.61 -13.13 15.55
N LYS A 75 -6.47 -14.08 15.96
CA LYS A 75 -7.22 -14.01 17.22
C LYS A 75 -6.36 -14.28 18.46
N THR A 76 -5.15 -14.82 18.29
CA THR A 76 -4.25 -15.04 19.43
C THR A 76 -3.74 -13.72 19.99
N LYS A 77 -3.46 -13.67 21.29
CA LYS A 77 -2.85 -12.49 21.92
C LYS A 77 -1.47 -12.14 21.35
N LYS A 78 -0.73 -13.13 20.83
CA LYS A 78 0.60 -12.96 20.23
C LYS A 78 0.55 -12.09 18.98
N TYR A 79 -0.46 -12.28 18.13
CA TYR A 79 -0.58 -11.57 16.84
C TYR A 79 -1.65 -10.49 16.84
N ASN A 80 -2.75 -10.64 17.58
CA ASN A 80 -3.80 -9.64 17.79
C ASN A 80 -4.07 -8.77 16.53
N CYS A 81 -4.46 -9.42 15.43
CA CYS A 81 -4.71 -8.75 14.16
C CYS A 81 -6.17 -8.87 13.74
N MET A 82 -6.59 -7.94 12.88
CA MET A 82 -7.82 -8.07 12.12
C MET A 82 -7.52 -8.97 10.92
N PHE A 83 -8.44 -9.88 10.61
CA PHE A 83 -8.35 -10.75 9.45
C PHE A 83 -9.64 -10.67 8.66
N GLU A 84 -9.52 -10.45 7.36
CA GLU A 84 -10.62 -10.55 6.40
C GLU A 84 -10.18 -11.44 5.24
N SER A 85 -11.05 -12.36 4.83
CA SER A 85 -10.91 -13.09 3.59
C SER A 85 -11.92 -12.54 2.59
N VAL A 86 -11.42 -12.18 1.40
CA VAL A 86 -12.25 -11.63 0.33
C VAL A 86 -12.15 -12.48 -0.92
N LYS A 87 -13.07 -12.22 -1.86
CA LYS A 87 -13.01 -12.81 -3.19
C LYS A 87 -11.66 -12.47 -3.84
N GLY A 88 -10.99 -13.47 -4.41
CA GLY A 88 -9.74 -13.27 -5.13
C GLY A 88 -9.93 -12.37 -6.36
N GLU A 89 -9.22 -11.24 -6.39
CA GLU A 89 -9.26 -10.28 -7.50
C GLU A 89 -7.86 -9.89 -7.98
N ASN A 90 -6.79 -10.49 -7.44
CA ASN A 90 -5.40 -10.13 -7.76
C ASN A 90 -5.20 -8.62 -7.67
N SER A 91 -5.55 -8.07 -6.51
CA SER A 91 -5.69 -6.62 -6.30
C SER A 91 -4.39 -5.89 -6.66
N ARG A 92 -3.23 -6.51 -6.45
CA ARG A 92 -1.91 -5.98 -6.83
C ARG A 92 -1.77 -5.64 -8.34
N TRP A 93 -2.62 -6.22 -9.20
CA TRP A 93 -2.69 -5.96 -10.64
C TRP A 93 -4.06 -5.43 -11.09
N ASN A 94 -4.92 -5.03 -10.14
CA ASN A 94 -6.27 -4.55 -10.42
C ASN A 94 -6.54 -3.28 -9.57
N PRO A 95 -6.22 -2.08 -10.08
CA PRO A 95 -6.18 -0.84 -9.30
C PRO A 95 -7.48 -0.51 -8.54
N HIS A 96 -8.65 -0.70 -9.17
CA HIS A 96 -9.94 -0.42 -8.54
C HIS A 96 -10.16 -1.27 -7.29
N SER A 97 -9.83 -2.57 -7.37
CA SER A 97 -9.92 -3.50 -6.25
C SER A 97 -8.96 -3.11 -5.13
N TRP A 98 -7.71 -2.81 -5.50
CA TRP A 98 -6.69 -2.36 -4.57
C TRP A 98 -7.12 -1.13 -3.76
N PHE A 99 -7.57 -0.07 -4.44
CA PHE A 99 -7.98 1.18 -3.81
C PHE A 99 -9.14 0.98 -2.84
N ALA A 100 -10.16 0.23 -3.26
CA ALA A 100 -11.31 -0.05 -2.40
C ALA A 100 -10.88 -0.76 -1.11
N ARG A 101 -10.07 -1.82 -1.23
CA ARG A 101 -9.62 -2.64 -0.10
C ARG A 101 -8.70 -1.89 0.85
N PHE A 102 -7.72 -1.17 0.30
CA PHE A 102 -6.79 -0.40 1.12
C PHE A 102 -7.53 0.74 1.85
N ARG A 103 -8.53 1.36 1.20
CA ARG A 103 -9.37 2.38 1.85
C ARG A 103 -10.21 1.80 2.99
N GLU A 104 -10.84 0.64 2.83
CA GLU A 104 -11.60 0.01 3.91
C GLU A 104 -10.70 -0.46 5.06
N ALA A 105 -9.54 -1.04 4.76
CA ALA A 105 -8.54 -1.39 5.77
C ALA A 105 -8.07 -0.16 6.55
N THR A 106 -7.87 0.98 5.88
CA THR A 106 -7.48 2.25 6.52
C THR A 106 -8.53 2.73 7.51
N LYS A 107 -9.83 2.62 7.18
CA LYS A 107 -10.90 2.95 8.13
C LYS A 107 -10.89 2.03 9.34
N ALA A 108 -10.68 0.74 9.13
CA ALA A 108 -10.66 -0.26 10.20
C ALA A 108 -9.48 -0.06 11.16
N LEU A 109 -8.28 0.22 10.62
CA LEU A 109 -7.10 0.59 11.40
C LEU A 109 -7.35 1.88 12.18
N GLY A 110 -7.88 2.91 11.50
CA GLY A 110 -8.20 4.21 12.07
C GLY A 110 -7.02 4.89 12.76
N THR A 111 -5.82 4.68 12.24
CA THR A 111 -4.55 5.29 12.66
C THR A 111 -4.25 6.54 11.83
N GLU A 112 -3.25 7.33 12.21
CA GLU A 112 -2.86 8.52 11.45
C GLU A 112 -2.11 8.14 10.16
N TYR A 113 -1.26 7.12 10.26
CA TYR A 113 -0.51 6.55 9.15
C TYR A 113 -0.81 5.06 9.01
N VAL A 114 -0.75 4.58 7.77
CA VAL A 114 -0.80 3.16 7.43
C VAL A 114 0.49 2.76 6.74
N ILE A 115 1.13 1.70 7.22
CA ILE A 115 2.28 1.08 6.57
C ILE A 115 1.79 -0.12 5.78
N TYR A 116 2.02 -0.10 4.47
CA TYR A 116 1.73 -1.20 3.58
C TYR A 116 2.82 -2.26 3.71
N LEU A 117 2.45 -3.53 3.86
CA LEU A 117 3.38 -4.65 3.93
C LEU A 117 3.13 -5.65 2.80
N GLU A 118 4.21 -6.27 2.34
CA GLU A 118 4.20 -7.43 1.46
C GLU A 118 4.84 -8.62 2.17
N PRO A 119 4.58 -9.87 1.71
CA PRO A 119 5.18 -11.04 2.34
C PRO A 119 6.71 -11.06 2.31
N ASP A 120 7.35 -10.36 1.38
CA ASP A 120 8.80 -10.23 1.25
C ASP A 120 9.38 -8.96 1.91
N VAL A 121 8.66 -8.37 2.88
CA VAL A 121 9.19 -7.28 3.72
C VAL A 121 9.86 -7.83 4.98
N LEU A 122 11.10 -7.44 5.22
CA LEU A 122 11.80 -7.62 6.49
C LEU A 122 11.68 -6.35 7.34
N VAL A 123 11.01 -6.46 8.50
CA VAL A 123 11.01 -5.38 9.50
C VAL A 123 12.19 -5.58 10.43
N ARG A 124 13.17 -4.67 10.37
CA ARG A 124 14.46 -4.80 11.08
C ARG A 124 14.48 -4.10 12.43
N LYS A 125 13.65 -3.06 12.60
CA LYS A 125 13.55 -2.24 13.81
C LYS A 125 12.29 -1.38 13.80
N HIS A 126 12.04 -0.67 14.90
CA HIS A 126 11.13 0.49 14.87
C HIS A 126 11.78 1.61 14.05
N HIS A 127 11.01 2.29 13.22
CA HIS A 127 11.49 3.42 12.43
C HIS A 127 11.91 4.57 13.35
N ALA A 128 12.97 5.28 12.96
CA ALA A 128 13.49 6.44 13.68
C ALA A 128 13.16 7.76 12.97
N ILE A 129 12.93 7.73 11.66
CA ILE A 129 12.62 8.89 10.83
C ILE A 129 11.12 8.96 10.58
N GLU A 130 10.49 9.99 11.11
CA GLU A 130 9.08 10.30 10.91
C GLU A 130 8.77 10.64 9.43
N PRO A 131 7.57 10.26 8.93
CA PRO A 131 7.01 10.75 7.68
C PRO A 131 7.10 12.28 7.50
N LYS A 132 7.57 12.73 6.33
CA LYS A 132 7.65 14.15 5.96
C LYS A 132 6.66 14.56 4.85
N ASN A 133 6.16 13.58 4.10
CA ASN A 133 5.26 13.75 2.97
C ASN A 133 3.93 13.02 3.27
N ASP A 134 2.99 13.03 2.34
CA ASP A 134 1.70 12.38 2.52
C ASP A 134 1.77 10.86 2.27
N ALA A 135 2.76 10.42 1.49
CA ALA A 135 3.15 9.02 1.37
C ALA A 135 4.64 8.92 1.01
N GLY A 136 5.23 7.74 1.24
CA GLY A 136 6.61 7.49 0.84
C GLY A 136 7.03 6.04 0.92
N GLY A 137 7.96 5.68 0.04
CA GLY A 137 8.40 4.29 -0.15
C GLY A 137 9.87 4.19 -0.53
N ILE A 138 10.22 3.15 -1.28
CA ILE A 138 11.59 2.89 -1.74
C ILE A 138 12.05 4.00 -2.68
N PHE A 139 13.31 4.41 -2.58
CA PHE A 139 13.94 5.19 -3.64
C PHE A 139 14.15 4.30 -4.87
N ASP A 140 13.18 4.25 -5.77
CA ASP A 140 13.28 3.50 -7.02
C ASP A 140 14.30 4.15 -7.97
N ASP A 141 15.46 3.51 -8.10
CA ASP A 141 16.53 3.85 -9.03
C ASP A 141 16.73 2.80 -10.13
N PHE A 142 15.76 1.89 -10.31
CA PHE A 142 15.91 0.75 -11.22
C PHE A 142 14.78 0.64 -12.26
N ASN A 143 13.57 1.14 -12.00
CA ASN A 143 12.53 1.19 -13.04
C ASN A 143 12.64 2.45 -13.90
N PRO A 144 12.14 2.39 -15.16
CA PRO A 144 12.03 3.56 -16.02
C PRO A 144 11.15 4.65 -15.40
N HIS A 145 11.51 5.91 -15.65
CA HIS A 145 10.73 7.06 -15.24
C HIS A 145 9.30 6.99 -15.82
N MET A 146 8.37 7.66 -15.14
CA MET A 146 7.05 7.94 -15.67
C MET A 146 7.14 8.75 -16.97
N HIS A 147 6.30 8.43 -17.95
CA HIS A 147 6.27 9.12 -19.23
C HIS A 147 5.93 10.61 -19.03
N PRO A 148 6.59 11.57 -19.73
CA PRO A 148 6.36 13.00 -19.55
C PRO A 148 4.89 13.44 -19.69
N ASP A 149 4.14 12.81 -20.60
CA ASP A 149 2.71 13.13 -20.77
C ASP A 149 1.84 12.61 -19.62
N THR A 150 2.23 11.51 -18.96
CA THR A 150 1.57 11.08 -17.73
C THR A 150 1.87 12.06 -16.60
N ILE A 151 3.11 12.54 -16.48
CA ILE A 151 3.48 13.59 -15.50
C ILE A 151 2.61 14.85 -15.71
N LYS A 152 2.56 15.38 -16.94
CA LYS A 152 1.72 16.56 -17.26
C LYS A 152 0.24 16.33 -16.95
N TYR A 153 -0.27 15.13 -17.23
CA TYR A 153 -1.64 14.74 -16.91
C TYR A 153 -1.90 14.77 -15.39
N LEU A 154 -1.02 14.16 -14.60
CA LEU A 154 -1.14 14.13 -13.14
C LEU A 154 -1.00 15.52 -12.52
N GLU A 155 -0.06 16.34 -12.99
CA GLU A 155 0.07 17.72 -12.53
C GLU A 155 -1.19 18.54 -12.80
N LYS A 156 -1.77 18.40 -14.00
CA LYS A 156 -3.04 19.06 -14.34
C LYS A 156 -4.14 18.66 -13.36
N MET A 157 -4.29 17.37 -13.06
CA MET A 157 -5.30 16.89 -12.12
C MET A 157 -5.03 17.33 -10.69
N GLY A 158 -3.79 17.17 -10.21
CA GLY A 158 -3.41 17.56 -8.84
C GLY A 158 -3.60 19.05 -8.58
N ARG A 159 -3.37 19.89 -9.61
CA ARG A 159 -3.62 21.34 -9.55
C ARG A 159 -5.09 21.74 -9.38
N GLU A 160 -6.03 20.84 -9.64
CA GLU A 160 -7.45 21.08 -9.32
C GLU A 160 -7.69 21.20 -7.80
N ARG A 161 -6.84 20.56 -6.99
CA ARG A 161 -6.91 20.63 -5.52
C ARG A 161 -5.84 21.56 -4.95
N ASN A 162 -4.61 21.45 -5.44
CA ASN A 162 -3.47 22.21 -4.96
C ASN A 162 -2.85 22.98 -6.14
N PRO A 163 -3.19 24.27 -6.35
CA PRO A 163 -2.78 25.04 -7.54
C PRO A 163 -1.27 25.09 -7.82
N HIS A 164 -0.43 24.82 -6.81
CA HIS A 164 1.02 24.80 -6.92
C HIS A 164 1.61 23.38 -7.01
N PHE A 165 0.76 22.36 -7.14
CA PHE A 165 1.19 20.98 -7.23
C PHE A 165 2.06 20.74 -8.46
N ASN A 166 3.16 20.04 -8.23
CA ASN A 166 4.05 19.47 -9.24
C ASN A 166 4.42 18.06 -8.79
N VAL A 167 4.70 17.18 -9.75
CA VAL A 167 5.18 15.83 -9.42
C VAL A 167 6.60 15.94 -8.86
N SER A 168 6.77 15.63 -7.58
CA SER A 168 8.04 15.74 -6.86
C SER A 168 8.99 14.55 -7.09
N TRP A 169 8.43 13.40 -7.47
CA TRP A 169 9.17 12.18 -7.74
C TRP A 169 8.59 11.43 -8.96
N ILE A 170 9.43 11.26 -9.99
CA ILE A 170 9.04 10.74 -11.31
C ILE A 170 9.23 9.21 -11.47
N HIS A 171 9.68 8.53 -10.42
CA HIS A 171 9.69 7.07 -10.35
C HIS A 171 8.54 6.56 -9.47
N PHE A 172 8.43 5.25 -9.29
CA PHE A 172 7.41 4.63 -8.44
C PHE A 172 8.05 3.57 -7.55
N GLY A 173 7.80 3.65 -6.25
CA GLY A 173 8.39 2.72 -5.26
C GLY A 173 7.51 2.60 -4.02
N LEU A 174 6.20 2.73 -4.22
CA LEU A 174 5.16 2.59 -3.20
C LEU A 174 4.84 1.11 -2.92
N SER A 175 5.86 0.27 -2.82
CA SER A 175 5.76 -1.18 -2.56
C SER A 175 5.71 -1.49 -1.05
N GLY A 176 5.82 -2.76 -0.67
CA GLY A 176 5.92 -3.19 0.71
C GLY A 176 6.97 -2.42 1.53
N GLY A 177 6.59 -2.00 2.74
CA GLY A 177 7.36 -1.13 3.64
C GLY A 177 6.99 0.36 3.53
N SER A 178 6.27 0.77 2.49
CA SER A 178 5.86 2.16 2.28
C SER A 178 4.85 2.65 3.32
N TYR A 179 4.92 3.94 3.67
CA TYR A 179 3.94 4.60 4.53
C TYR A 179 2.97 5.47 3.72
N TYR A 180 1.79 5.67 4.30
CA TYR A 180 0.74 6.51 3.76
C TYR A 180 0.04 7.25 4.90
N LYS A 181 -0.22 8.53 4.73
CA LYS A 181 -1.12 9.26 5.63
C LYS A 181 -2.54 8.75 5.39
N ALA A 182 -3.26 8.42 6.45
CA ALA A 182 -4.60 7.83 6.34
C ALA A 182 -5.57 8.75 5.59
N GLU A 183 -5.50 10.07 5.80
CA GLU A 183 -6.32 11.03 5.04
C GLU A 183 -6.04 11.00 3.53
N ALA A 184 -4.79 10.74 3.13
CA ALA A 184 -4.41 10.68 1.72
C ALA A 184 -5.00 9.44 1.06
N ILE A 185 -5.00 8.30 1.74
CA ILE A 185 -5.71 7.09 1.28
C ILE A 185 -7.22 7.35 1.19
N LEU A 186 -7.82 7.87 2.27
CA LEU A 186 -9.27 8.04 2.34
C LEU A 186 -9.82 9.01 1.28
N ASP A 187 -9.05 10.05 0.92
CA ASP A 187 -9.35 10.93 -0.21
C ASP A 187 -8.97 10.29 -1.54
N ALA A 188 -7.70 9.97 -1.79
CA ALA A 188 -7.24 9.63 -3.12
C ALA A 188 -7.82 8.34 -3.68
N PHE A 189 -8.13 7.38 -2.81
CA PHE A 189 -8.68 6.09 -3.19
C PHE A 189 -10.21 6.08 -3.14
N ASP A 190 -10.85 7.25 -2.96
CA ASP A 190 -12.30 7.35 -3.03
C ASP A 190 -12.81 7.07 -4.47
N PRO A 191 -13.84 6.22 -4.64
CA PRO A 191 -14.39 5.87 -5.94
C PRO A 191 -14.69 7.07 -6.85
N LYS A 192 -15.17 8.18 -6.27
CA LYS A 192 -15.54 9.38 -7.03
C LYS A 192 -14.34 10.00 -7.77
N TRP A 193 -13.13 9.80 -7.27
CA TRP A 193 -11.88 10.30 -7.84
C TRP A 193 -11.20 9.25 -8.71
N VAL A 194 -11.16 7.98 -8.26
CA VAL A 194 -10.59 6.86 -9.02
C VAL A 194 -11.22 6.76 -10.42
N ARG A 195 -12.55 6.92 -10.53
CA ARG A 195 -13.27 6.88 -11.81
C ARG A 195 -12.86 7.96 -12.82
N ARG A 196 -12.12 9.00 -12.38
CA ARG A 196 -11.64 10.10 -13.24
C ARG A 196 -10.27 9.82 -13.83
N LEU A 197 -9.58 8.76 -13.41
CA LEU A 197 -8.26 8.41 -13.90
C LEU A 197 -8.33 7.76 -15.28
N ASP A 198 -7.52 8.23 -16.22
CA ASP A 198 -7.42 7.69 -17.59
C ASP A 198 -6.52 6.45 -17.65
N PHE A 199 -6.93 5.33 -17.05
CA PHE A 199 -6.14 4.09 -17.04
C PHE A 199 -5.85 3.59 -18.45
N GLU A 200 -6.83 3.60 -19.37
CA GLU A 200 -6.61 3.20 -20.76
C GLU A 200 -5.57 4.10 -21.47
N GLY A 201 -5.65 5.42 -21.27
CA GLY A 201 -4.65 6.33 -21.83
C GLY A 201 -3.26 6.16 -21.20
N MET A 202 -3.19 5.93 -19.89
CA MET A 202 -1.93 5.66 -19.19
C MET A 202 -1.32 4.34 -19.64
N GLU A 203 -2.10 3.28 -19.80
CA GLU A 203 -1.63 1.98 -20.29
C GLU A 203 -0.96 2.10 -21.66
N LYS A 204 -1.50 2.93 -22.56
CA LYS A 204 -0.86 3.21 -23.87
C LYS A 204 0.52 3.88 -23.75
N ARG A 205 0.80 4.59 -22.66
CA ARG A 205 2.06 5.34 -22.43
C ARG A 205 3.04 4.58 -21.54
N GLU A 206 2.52 3.90 -20.52
CA GLU A 206 3.28 3.30 -19.42
C GLU A 206 3.33 1.77 -19.53
N GLY A 207 2.45 1.15 -20.31
CA GLY A 207 2.30 -0.30 -20.42
C GLY A 207 1.63 -0.92 -19.19
N ASP A 208 1.93 -2.21 -18.98
CA ASP A 208 1.29 -3.05 -17.95
C ASP A 208 1.53 -2.56 -16.52
N LYS A 209 2.61 -1.81 -16.26
CA LYS A 209 2.86 -1.22 -14.93
C LYS A 209 1.72 -0.30 -14.47
N THR A 210 0.90 0.22 -15.40
CA THR A 210 -0.32 0.98 -15.08
C THR A 210 -1.27 0.21 -14.17
N MET A 211 -1.28 -1.12 -14.29
CA MET A 211 -2.14 -2.00 -13.51
C MET A 211 -1.51 -2.43 -12.18
N SER A 212 -0.20 -2.24 -11.99
CA SER A 212 0.48 -2.52 -10.72
C SER A 212 0.01 -1.56 -9.63
N SER A 213 -0.26 -2.09 -8.43
CA SER A 213 -0.60 -1.32 -7.23
C SER A 213 0.43 -0.22 -6.93
N ASP A 214 1.72 -0.50 -7.09
CA ASP A 214 2.81 0.41 -6.72
C ASP A 214 2.74 1.70 -7.55
N PHE A 215 2.48 1.54 -8.85
CA PHE A 215 2.32 2.66 -9.77
C PHE A 215 0.94 3.31 -9.63
N ALA A 216 -0.12 2.51 -9.51
CA ALA A 216 -1.49 3.01 -9.46
C ALA A 216 -1.74 3.85 -8.19
N MET A 217 -1.19 3.46 -7.03
CA MET A 217 -1.26 4.27 -5.81
C MET A 217 -0.63 5.64 -5.99
N LEU A 218 0.56 5.70 -6.61
CA LEU A 218 1.26 6.94 -6.89
C LEU A 218 0.43 7.86 -7.79
N VAL A 219 -0.11 7.29 -8.88
CA VAL A 219 -1.01 7.96 -9.81
C VAL A 219 -2.22 8.56 -9.10
N ALA A 220 -2.90 7.79 -8.25
CA ALA A 220 -4.08 8.26 -7.53
C ALA A 220 -3.76 9.40 -6.56
N LEU A 221 -2.64 9.30 -5.83
CA LEU A 221 -2.18 10.33 -4.90
C LEU A 221 -1.83 11.63 -5.62
N TYR A 222 -1.04 11.56 -6.69
CA TYR A 222 -0.65 12.73 -7.49
C TYR A 222 -1.83 13.37 -8.23
N ALA A 223 -2.74 12.58 -8.80
CA ALA A 223 -3.95 13.10 -9.41
C ALA A 223 -4.83 13.88 -8.41
N ARG A 224 -4.62 13.67 -7.12
CA ARG A 224 -5.27 14.35 -6.01
C ARG A 224 -4.36 15.36 -5.30
N GLY A 225 -3.19 15.66 -5.86
CA GLY A 225 -2.29 16.72 -5.40
C GLY A 225 -1.64 16.44 -4.05
N TRP A 226 -1.57 15.18 -3.62
CA TRP A 226 -0.83 14.73 -2.44
C TRP A 226 0.66 14.62 -2.76
N ASP A 227 1.52 14.95 -1.80
CA ASP A 227 2.96 14.87 -1.98
C ASP A 227 3.49 13.47 -1.65
N VAL A 228 4.29 12.92 -2.56
CA VAL A 228 4.83 11.57 -2.44
C VAL A 228 6.33 11.62 -2.71
N TYR A 229 7.12 11.08 -1.79
CA TYR A 229 8.57 11.08 -1.92
C TYR A 229 9.18 9.85 -1.23
N PRO A 230 10.35 9.35 -1.67
CA PRO A 230 11.03 8.25 -0.99
C PRO A 230 11.18 8.47 0.51
N TRP A 231 10.97 7.41 1.30
CA TRP A 231 11.15 7.40 2.74
C TRP A 231 12.49 6.77 3.11
N ASP A 232 13.25 7.41 3.99
CA ASP A 232 14.57 6.91 4.39
C ASP A 232 14.55 5.62 5.22
N GLU A 233 13.38 5.22 5.70
CA GLU A 233 13.18 3.99 6.47
C GLU A 233 12.76 2.80 5.62
N VAL A 234 12.73 2.94 4.29
CA VAL A 234 12.45 1.85 3.36
C VAL A 234 13.63 1.64 2.41
N SER A 235 14.03 0.38 2.29
CA SER A 235 15.08 -0.07 1.38
C SER A 235 14.63 -1.23 0.51
N GLN A 236 15.39 -1.47 -0.56
CA GLN A 236 15.28 -2.61 -1.44
C GLN A 236 16.40 -3.60 -1.14
N HIS A 237 16.04 -4.85 -0.88
CA HIS A 237 16.98 -5.95 -0.85
C HIS A 237 17.35 -6.37 -2.27
N TRP A 238 18.65 -6.54 -2.50
CA TRP A 238 19.21 -6.99 -3.77
C TRP A 238 19.90 -8.34 -3.60
N LEU A 239 19.29 -9.40 -4.14
CA LEU A 239 19.83 -10.77 -4.06
C LEU A 239 21.21 -10.91 -4.72
N ALA A 240 21.43 -10.18 -5.82
CA ALA A 240 22.71 -10.19 -6.50
C ALA A 240 23.64 -9.15 -5.84
N PRO A 241 24.85 -9.57 -5.39
CA PRO A 241 25.81 -8.63 -4.86
C PRO A 241 26.16 -7.60 -5.93
N ARG A 242 26.35 -6.37 -5.50
CA ARG A 242 26.82 -5.29 -6.36
C ARG A 242 28.16 -5.67 -7.00
N LYS A 243 28.31 -5.44 -8.30
CA LYS A 243 29.60 -5.70 -8.96
C LYS A 243 30.64 -4.65 -8.53
N PRO A 244 31.94 -4.99 -8.46
CA PRO A 244 32.98 -4.00 -8.21
C PRO A 244 32.90 -2.83 -9.20
N GLY A 245 32.85 -1.61 -8.69
CA GLY A 245 32.78 -0.37 -9.48
C GLY A 245 31.37 0.14 -9.81
N GLU A 246 30.31 -0.61 -9.52
CA GLU A 246 28.95 -0.07 -9.63
C GLU A 246 28.70 1.01 -8.56
N PRO A 247 27.97 2.10 -8.91
CA PRO A 247 27.61 3.12 -7.93
C PRO A 247 26.78 2.54 -6.79
N GLU A 248 26.74 3.24 -5.66
CA GLU A 248 25.85 2.87 -4.56
C GLU A 248 24.39 3.01 -5.02
N ARG A 249 23.58 1.98 -4.76
CA ARG A 249 22.16 1.98 -5.06
C ARG A 249 21.45 2.80 -3.98
N LYS A 250 20.76 3.85 -4.38
CA LYS A 250 20.01 4.70 -3.44
C LYS A 250 18.83 3.96 -2.82
N SER A 251 18.35 2.91 -3.50
CA SER A 251 17.36 1.97 -2.99
C SER A 251 17.89 1.10 -1.84
N GLU A 252 19.20 0.89 -1.72
CA GLU A 252 19.81 -0.01 -0.73
C GLU A 252 20.26 0.78 0.52
N LYS A 253 19.46 0.76 1.58
CA LYS A 253 19.76 1.49 2.84
C LYS A 253 19.84 0.53 4.02
N MET A 254 21.05 0.18 4.43
CA MET A 254 21.30 -0.76 5.54
C MET A 254 20.73 -0.31 6.89
N SER A 255 20.42 0.97 7.04
CA SER A 255 19.84 1.57 8.24
C SER A 255 18.31 1.65 8.20
N ALA A 256 17.65 1.24 7.12
CA ALA A 256 16.19 1.29 7.01
C ALA A 256 15.50 0.35 8.01
N ALA A 257 14.32 0.73 8.49
CA ALA A 257 13.47 -0.12 9.32
C ALA A 257 12.75 -1.21 8.50
N PHE A 258 12.43 -0.93 7.25
CA PHE A 258 11.72 -1.82 6.35
C PHE A 258 12.60 -2.11 5.14
N GLU A 259 12.85 -3.38 4.86
CA GLU A 259 13.61 -3.81 3.70
C GLU A 259 12.71 -4.73 2.85
N HIS A 260 12.51 -4.38 1.59
CA HIS A 260 11.60 -5.06 0.67
C HIS A 260 12.34 -6.11 -0.18
N ASN A 261 11.63 -7.06 -0.79
CA ASN A 261 12.15 -8.08 -1.72
C ASN A 261 13.00 -9.21 -1.09
N HIS A 262 12.72 -9.58 0.16
CA HIS A 262 13.28 -10.76 0.81
C HIS A 262 12.54 -12.08 0.45
N LYS A 263 12.60 -12.47 -0.82
CA LYS A 263 11.89 -13.66 -1.34
C LYS A 263 12.54 -14.99 -0.93
N GLU A 264 13.76 -14.96 -0.42
CA GLU A 264 14.46 -16.11 0.14
C GLU A 264 13.69 -16.75 1.30
N HIS A 265 12.85 -15.98 2.00
CA HIS A 265 12.04 -16.45 3.13
C HIS A 265 10.73 -17.12 2.71
N TYR A 266 10.47 -17.32 1.41
CA TYR A 266 9.20 -17.90 0.93
C TYR A 266 9.02 -19.37 1.31
N ASN A 267 10.13 -20.06 1.58
CA ASN A 267 10.16 -21.50 1.88
C ASN A 267 10.67 -21.80 3.30
N ASP A 268 10.72 -20.80 4.17
CA ASP A 268 11.16 -21.00 5.55
C ASP A 268 10.26 -21.98 6.31
N HIS A 269 10.82 -22.58 7.37
CA HIS A 269 10.07 -23.47 8.23
C HIS A 269 9.04 -22.69 9.06
N VAL A 270 7.77 -23.10 8.98
CA VAL A 270 6.69 -22.64 9.86
C VAL A 270 6.67 -23.49 11.13
N PRO A 271 6.85 -22.89 12.32
CA PRO A 271 6.82 -23.64 13.58
C PRO A 271 5.47 -24.33 13.80
N ASP A 272 5.49 -25.47 14.50
CA ASP A 272 4.33 -26.33 14.66
C ASP A 272 3.17 -25.66 15.42
N GLU A 273 3.47 -24.75 16.34
CA GLU A 273 2.46 -24.02 17.11
C GLU A 273 1.63 -23.09 16.22
N GLU A 274 2.27 -22.31 15.34
CA GLU A 274 1.54 -21.48 14.38
C GLU A 274 0.96 -22.27 13.22
N ARG A 275 1.63 -23.33 12.77
CA ARG A 275 1.10 -24.21 11.72
C ARG A 275 -0.29 -24.74 12.07
N LYS A 276 -0.54 -25.06 13.34
CA LYS A 276 -1.86 -25.53 13.83
C LYS A 276 -2.94 -24.44 13.82
N LEU A 277 -2.55 -23.16 13.79
CA LEU A 277 -3.44 -22.00 13.78
C LEU A 277 -3.71 -21.47 12.36
N ILE A 278 -3.03 -22.03 11.37
CA ILE A 278 -3.17 -21.65 9.96
C ILE A 278 -3.97 -22.75 9.29
N THR A 279 -5.19 -22.41 8.88
CA THR A 279 -6.14 -23.35 8.28
C THR A 279 -6.29 -23.10 6.79
N THR A 280 -7.09 -23.94 6.13
CA THR A 280 -7.41 -23.78 4.71
C THR A 280 -8.82 -23.21 4.57
N LEU A 281 -9.01 -22.25 3.69
CA LEU A 281 -10.34 -21.75 3.33
C LEU A 281 -11.11 -22.81 2.53
N VAL A 282 -12.42 -22.93 2.79
CA VAL A 282 -13.28 -23.96 2.19
C VAL A 282 -13.61 -23.63 0.72
N GLU A 283 -13.63 -22.35 0.34
CA GLU A 283 -14.01 -21.93 -1.00
C GLU A 283 -12.85 -22.09 -1.99
N ARG A 284 -13.14 -22.72 -3.14
CA ARG A 284 -12.19 -22.81 -4.25
C ARG A 284 -12.07 -21.45 -4.93
N HIS A 285 -10.83 -21.01 -5.14
CA HIS A 285 -10.56 -19.72 -5.75
C HIS A 285 -10.86 -19.70 -7.25
N GLN A 286 -11.40 -18.56 -7.68
CA GLN A 286 -11.43 -18.16 -9.08
C GLN A 286 -10.00 -17.87 -9.54
N ASP A 287 -9.76 -18.01 -10.85
CA ASP A 287 -8.49 -17.63 -11.47
C ASP A 287 -8.14 -16.17 -11.16
N THR A 288 -7.05 -15.97 -10.43
CA THR A 288 -6.50 -14.67 -10.02
C THR A 288 -5.33 -14.22 -10.92
N THR A 289 -5.18 -14.75 -12.13
CA THR A 289 -4.06 -14.38 -13.01
C THR A 289 -4.30 -13.12 -13.84
N CYS A 290 -5.52 -12.57 -13.85
CA CYS A 290 -5.82 -11.43 -14.70
C CYS A 290 -5.17 -10.13 -14.20
N HIS A 291 -4.72 -9.30 -15.14
CA HIS A 291 -4.26 -7.93 -14.90
C HIS A 291 -5.25 -6.95 -15.53
N GLY A 292 -5.67 -5.93 -14.80
CA GLY A 292 -6.60 -4.91 -15.30
C GLY A 292 -7.96 -5.44 -15.77
N CYS A 293 -8.42 -6.59 -15.25
CA CYS A 293 -9.68 -7.20 -15.67
C CYS A 293 -10.84 -6.94 -14.71
N VAL A 294 -10.54 -6.55 -13.47
CA VAL A 294 -11.53 -6.26 -12.43
C VAL A 294 -11.84 -4.77 -12.44
N TRP A 295 -13.05 -4.44 -12.90
CA TRP A 295 -13.56 -3.09 -12.93
C TRP A 295 -14.88 -3.00 -12.18
N TYR A 296 -15.07 -1.87 -11.51
CA TYR A 296 -16.29 -1.57 -10.77
C TYR A 296 -17.07 -0.47 -11.48
N HIS A 297 -18.41 -0.52 -11.43
CA HIS A 297 -19.25 0.60 -11.85
C HIS A 297 -19.01 1.79 -10.93
N ASP A 298 -18.63 2.93 -11.51
CA ASP A 298 -18.29 4.16 -10.78
C ASP A 298 -17.24 3.96 -9.66
N ALA A 299 -16.38 2.95 -9.82
CA ALA A 299 -15.42 2.50 -8.80
C ALA A 299 -16.06 1.99 -7.48
N ASP A 300 -17.37 1.68 -7.46
CA ASP A 300 -18.06 1.08 -6.30
C ASP A 300 -17.76 -0.43 -6.18
N PRO A 301 -17.03 -0.88 -5.15
CA PRO A 301 -16.64 -2.29 -5.00
C PRO A 301 -17.84 -3.24 -4.86
N LYS A 302 -19.06 -2.73 -4.61
CA LYS A 302 -20.28 -3.54 -4.56
C LYS A 302 -20.86 -3.84 -5.94
N GLN A 303 -20.38 -3.17 -6.99
CA GLN A 303 -20.94 -3.23 -8.35
C GLN A 303 -19.86 -3.68 -9.34
N VAL A 304 -19.44 -4.94 -9.21
CA VAL A 304 -18.40 -5.53 -10.07
C VAL A 304 -18.91 -5.79 -11.48
N ARG A 305 -18.12 -5.42 -12.49
CA ARG A 305 -18.38 -5.74 -13.89
C ARG A 305 -18.02 -7.20 -14.20
N PRO A 306 -18.69 -7.84 -15.18
CA PRO A 306 -18.29 -9.16 -15.65
C PRO A 306 -16.83 -9.17 -16.13
N ILE A 307 -16.08 -10.20 -15.75
CA ILE A 307 -14.70 -10.41 -16.19
C ILE A 307 -14.70 -11.06 -17.60
N PRO A 308 -13.89 -10.58 -18.56
CA PRO A 308 -13.01 -9.40 -18.48
C PRO A 308 -13.82 -8.10 -18.59
N GLY A 309 -13.69 -7.24 -17.58
CA GLY A 309 -14.27 -5.90 -17.61
C GLY A 309 -13.39 -4.96 -18.41
N LYS A 310 -13.97 -3.91 -18.99
CA LYS A 310 -13.23 -2.74 -19.45
C LYS A 310 -13.51 -1.56 -18.53
N GLN A 311 -12.53 -0.67 -18.43
CA GLN A 311 -12.69 0.62 -17.77
C GLN A 311 -13.98 1.30 -18.28
N PRO A 312 -14.83 1.84 -17.39
CA PRO A 312 -15.91 2.72 -17.83
C PRO A 312 -15.35 3.89 -18.65
N PRO A 313 -16.03 4.32 -19.72
CA PRO A 313 -15.58 5.48 -20.48
C PRO A 313 -15.45 6.68 -19.54
N MET A 314 -14.32 7.39 -19.62
CA MET A 314 -14.13 8.59 -18.80
C MET A 314 -15.25 9.61 -19.06
N PRO A 315 -15.78 10.26 -18.00
CA PRO A 315 -16.73 11.36 -18.14
C PRO A 315 -16.19 12.41 -19.12
N ALA A 316 -17.07 13.00 -19.93
CA ALA A 316 -16.68 13.96 -20.97
C ALA A 316 -15.85 15.14 -20.44
N ALA A 317 -16.08 15.55 -19.18
CA ALA A 317 -15.30 16.59 -18.49
C ALA A 317 -13.81 16.24 -18.27
N GLY A 318 -13.44 14.95 -18.35
CA GLY A 318 -12.06 14.47 -18.24
C GLY A 318 -11.42 14.09 -19.58
N ARG A 319 -12.20 14.03 -20.68
CA ARG A 319 -11.61 13.83 -22.02
C ARG A 319 -10.91 15.11 -22.41
N ASN A 320 -9.59 15.15 -22.18
CA ASN A 320 -8.73 15.99 -23.01
C ASN A 320 -9.10 15.65 -24.46
N GLN A 321 -9.77 16.56 -25.16
CA GLN A 321 -9.77 16.54 -26.61
C GLN A 321 -8.31 16.73 -26.99
N GLY A 322 -7.56 15.63 -27.03
CA GLY A 322 -6.27 15.60 -27.65
C GLY A 322 -6.52 16.11 -29.05
N ARG A 323 -6.18 17.38 -29.29
CA ARG A 323 -5.92 17.86 -30.64
C ARG A 323 -4.91 16.86 -31.16
N THR A 324 -5.35 15.99 -32.05
CA THR A 324 -4.47 15.16 -32.85
C THR A 324 -3.50 16.14 -33.48
N ILE A 325 -2.29 16.24 -32.93
CA ILE A 325 -1.21 16.94 -33.59
C ILE A 325 -0.98 16.08 -34.82
N ARG A 326 -1.56 16.49 -35.96
CA ARG A 326 -1.14 15.98 -37.25
C ARG A 326 0.32 16.41 -37.36
N VAL A 327 1.22 15.48 -37.08
CA VAL A 327 2.60 15.61 -37.50
C VAL A 327 2.50 15.65 -39.02
N SER A 328 2.61 16.84 -39.59
CA SER A 328 2.77 16.98 -41.03
C SER A 328 4.08 16.30 -41.37
N ASP A 329 4.02 15.25 -42.18
CA ASP A 329 5.17 14.63 -42.84
C ASP A 329 5.94 15.68 -43.64
N SER A 330 6.89 16.36 -42.98
CA SER A 330 7.99 17.03 -43.67
C SER A 330 9.09 15.99 -43.82
N GLY A 331 9.18 15.44 -45.03
CA GLY A 331 10.02 14.31 -45.36
C GLY A 331 11.49 14.50 -45.04
N LEU A 332 12.08 13.43 -44.48
CA LEU A 332 13.51 13.20 -44.46
C LEU A 332 13.76 11.87 -45.18
N LYS A 333 14.22 11.99 -46.44
CA LYS A 333 14.82 10.88 -47.18
C LYS A 333 16.16 10.55 -46.52
N ALA A 334 16.25 9.39 -45.88
CA ALA A 334 17.54 8.81 -45.50
C ALA A 334 18.06 7.95 -46.66
N GLY A 335 19.26 8.30 -47.13
CA GLY A 335 20.00 7.55 -48.14
C GLY A 335 20.58 6.26 -47.56
N ARG A 336 20.73 5.27 -48.45
CA ARG A 336 21.41 4.00 -48.24
C ARG A 336 22.86 4.22 -47.82
N LEU A 337 23.33 3.42 -46.87
CA LEU A 337 24.59 2.65 -46.95
C LEU A 337 24.35 1.29 -46.26
#